data_AF-A0A0K2JIF5-F1
#
_entry.id   AF-A0A0K2JIF5-F1
#
_cell.length_a   1.000
_cell.length_b   1.000
_cell.length_c   1.000
_cell.angle_alpha   90.00
_cell.angle_beta   90.00
_cell.angle_gamma   90.00
#
_symmetry.space_group_name_H-M   'P 1'
#
loop_
_entity.id
_entity.type
_entity.pdbx_description
1 polymer ?
#
loop_
_entity_poly.entity_id
_entity_poly.type
_entity_poly.pdbx_seq_one_letter_code
_entity_poly.pdbx_strand_id
1 'polypeptide(L)'
;MLSKYLKISPIEANKIEMAILFLLNSAFQNKKQIYKMHVFKFLSFLEWKAAKEFSGHFFILNFVALKWGPVPYKISEFINENGTFQFFTYSVLKKEKDNDLNKILFSFKNLSPTYFEDYFNWEYFSENEKKILKEASEWILKFKNTNLLSDNSHRIMKSWEKAWEKAVENSKKSVFFDFSYEIGIPKTDEDYEEILKLYKIECKNNYEL
;
A
#
# COMPACT_ATOMS: atom_id res chain seq x y z
N MET A 1 -7.11 15.16 -8.48
CA MET A 1 -5.99 15.23 -7.51
C MET A 1 -6.26 14.27 -6.38
N LEU A 2 -5.26 13.47 -6.00
CA LEU A 2 -5.39 12.35 -5.05
C LEU A 2 -5.96 12.79 -3.69
N SER A 3 -5.48 13.91 -3.14
CA SER A 3 -5.96 14.47 -1.85
C SER A 3 -7.47 14.68 -1.81
N LYS A 4 -8.04 15.31 -2.85
CA LYS A 4 -9.50 15.53 -2.98
C LYS A 4 -10.29 14.23 -3.02
N TYR A 5 -9.74 13.21 -3.69
CA TYR A 5 -10.40 11.92 -3.84
C TYR A 5 -10.41 11.12 -2.54
N LEU A 6 -9.26 11.09 -1.86
CA LEU A 6 -9.09 10.40 -0.58
C LEU A 6 -9.64 11.19 0.61
N LYS A 7 -10.01 12.47 0.42
CA LYS A 7 -10.41 13.42 1.46
C LYS A 7 -9.35 13.58 2.56
N ILE A 8 -8.08 13.59 2.17
CA ILE A 8 -6.91 13.80 3.05
C ILE A 8 -6.22 15.11 2.70
N SER A 9 -5.29 15.56 3.55
CA SER A 9 -4.49 16.75 3.28
C SER A 9 -3.62 16.57 2.03
N PRO A 10 -3.26 17.67 1.33
CA PRO A 10 -2.28 17.61 0.24
C PRO A 10 -0.94 17.01 0.66
N ILE A 11 -0.52 17.22 1.92
CA ILE A 11 0.75 16.70 2.45
C ILE A 11 0.70 15.17 2.53
N GLU A 12 -0.38 14.59 3.06
CA GLU A 12 -0.55 13.13 3.14
C GLU A 12 -0.64 12.50 1.75
N ALA A 13 -1.37 13.12 0.83
CA ALA A 13 -1.44 12.66 -0.55
C ALA A 13 -0.06 12.67 -1.24
N ASN A 14 0.72 13.73 -1.03
CA ASN A 14 2.09 13.81 -1.55
C ASN A 14 2.98 12.75 -0.91
N LYS A 15 2.88 12.47 0.40
CA LYS A 15 3.63 11.40 1.07
C LYS A 15 3.39 10.04 0.41
N ILE A 16 2.13 9.72 0.09
CA ILE A 16 1.77 8.49 -0.64
C ILE A 16 2.42 8.47 -2.02
N GLU A 17 2.31 9.57 -2.78
CA GLU A 17 2.90 9.63 -4.11
C GLU A 17 4.44 9.55 -4.07
N MET A 18 5.10 10.16 -3.08
CA MET A 18 6.55 10.06 -2.88
C MET A 18 6.96 8.63 -2.62
N ALA A 19 6.21 7.88 -1.80
CA ALA A 19 6.53 6.49 -1.54
C ALA A 19 6.42 5.62 -2.80
N ILE A 20 5.39 5.84 -3.63
CA ILE A 20 5.25 5.15 -4.90
C ILE A 20 6.36 5.56 -5.87
N LEU A 21 6.72 6.85 -5.92
CA LEU A 21 7.82 7.35 -6.74
C LEU A 21 9.16 6.71 -6.35
N PHE A 22 9.41 6.52 -5.05
CA PHE A 22 10.55 5.77 -4.54
C PHE A 22 10.56 4.33 -5.06
N LEU A 23 9.45 3.61 -4.96
CA LEU A 23 9.33 2.25 -5.50
C LEU A 23 9.64 2.21 -7.01
N LEU A 24 9.12 3.17 -7.78
CA LEU A 24 9.38 3.26 -9.22
C LEU A 24 10.87 3.44 -9.51
N ASN A 25 11.55 4.30 -8.75
CA ASN A 25 12.99 4.51 -8.89
C ASN A 25 13.80 3.26 -8.54
N SER A 26 13.51 2.62 -7.41
CA SER A 26 14.18 1.37 -7.02
C SER A 26 13.98 0.29 -8.09
N ALA A 27 12.78 0.19 -8.67
CA ALA A 27 12.49 -0.76 -9.74
C ALA A 27 13.24 -0.43 -11.03
N PHE A 28 13.29 0.85 -11.42
CA PHE A 28 14.05 1.31 -12.58
C PHE A 28 15.53 0.96 -12.47
N GLN A 29 16.16 1.24 -11.32
CA GLN A 29 17.56 0.88 -11.04
C GLN A 29 17.81 -0.64 -11.10
N ASN A 30 16.80 -1.44 -10.74
CA ASN A 30 16.84 -2.90 -10.79
C ASN A 30 16.31 -3.50 -12.10
N LYS A 31 16.02 -2.68 -13.12
CA LYS A 31 15.46 -3.10 -14.43
C LYS A 31 14.17 -3.92 -14.29
N LYS A 32 13.31 -3.55 -13.33
CA LYS A 32 12.01 -4.18 -13.07
C LYS A 32 10.87 -3.25 -13.40
N GLN A 33 9.76 -3.84 -13.84
CA GLN A 33 8.50 -3.14 -14.08
C GLN A 33 7.60 -3.20 -12.85
N ILE A 34 6.94 -2.08 -12.55
CA ILE A 34 5.99 -1.97 -11.44
C ILE A 34 4.57 -2.00 -11.98
N TYR A 35 3.78 -2.93 -11.44
CA TYR A 35 2.40 -3.15 -11.82
C TYR A 35 1.51 -2.80 -10.64
N LYS A 36 0.21 -2.60 -10.87
CA LYS A 36 -0.78 -2.29 -9.82
C LYS A 36 -0.65 -3.17 -8.57
N MET A 37 -0.48 -4.49 -8.75
CA MET A 37 -0.30 -5.38 -7.61
C MET A 37 1.00 -5.11 -6.82
N HIS A 38 2.09 -4.74 -7.48
CA HIS A 38 3.32 -4.33 -6.77
C HIS A 38 3.05 -3.11 -5.90
N VAL A 39 2.35 -2.10 -6.42
CA VAL A 39 1.98 -0.89 -5.66
C VAL A 39 1.09 -1.23 -4.47
N PHE A 40 0.07 -2.08 -4.64
CA PHE A 40 -0.84 -2.46 -3.56
C PHE A 40 -0.12 -3.20 -2.44
N LYS A 41 0.75 -4.13 -2.82
CA LYS A 41 1.55 -4.90 -1.86
C LYS A 41 2.54 -4.01 -1.13
N PHE A 42 3.16 -3.08 -1.84
CA PHE A 42 4.07 -2.12 -1.27
C PHE A 42 3.39 -1.26 -0.20
N LEU A 43 2.26 -0.63 -0.54
CA LEU A 43 1.50 0.19 0.41
C LEU A 43 1.02 -0.63 1.61
N SER A 44 0.56 -1.87 1.40
CA SER A 44 0.18 -2.75 2.52
C SER A 44 1.37 -3.14 3.41
N PHE A 45 2.56 -3.30 2.84
CA PHE A 45 3.76 -3.63 3.60
C PHE A 45 4.22 -2.45 4.46
N LEU A 46 4.18 -1.23 3.91
CA LEU A 46 4.50 -0.01 4.67
C LEU A 46 3.60 0.11 5.90
N GLU A 47 2.28 -0.07 5.72
CA GLU A 47 1.32 0.01 6.82
C GLU A 47 1.51 -1.12 7.84
N TRP A 48 1.70 -2.36 7.36
CA TRP A 48 1.99 -3.52 8.18
C TRP A 48 3.25 -3.33 9.04
N LYS A 49 4.32 -2.78 8.45
CA LYS A 49 5.57 -2.53 9.18
C LYS A 49 5.44 -1.41 10.19
N ALA A 50 4.75 -0.32 9.86
CA ALA A 50 4.51 0.75 10.82
C ALA A 50 3.72 0.25 12.04
N ALA A 51 2.67 -0.56 11.82
CA ALA A 51 1.89 -1.16 12.90
C ALA A 51 2.77 -2.07 13.77
N LYS A 52 3.63 -2.87 13.13
CA LYS A 52 4.50 -3.81 13.82
C LYS A 52 5.65 -3.19 14.58
N GLU A 53 6.28 -2.14 14.06
CA GLU A 53 7.47 -1.57 14.67
C GLU A 53 7.17 -0.42 15.63
N PHE A 54 6.11 0.35 15.36
CA PHE A 54 5.82 1.57 16.11
C PHE A 54 4.39 1.64 16.63
N SER A 55 3.61 0.56 16.49
CA SER A 55 2.20 0.52 16.91
C SER A 55 1.36 1.64 16.29
N GLY A 56 1.73 2.11 15.09
CA GLY A 56 1.13 3.26 14.42
C GLY A 56 0.94 3.04 12.92
N HIS A 57 0.59 4.11 12.21
CA HIS A 57 0.28 4.09 10.78
C HIS A 57 1.39 4.70 9.93
N PHE A 58 1.51 4.24 8.68
CA PHE A 58 2.36 4.91 7.69
C PHE A 58 1.56 5.98 6.93
N PHE A 59 0.33 5.66 6.52
CA PHE A 59 -0.55 6.56 5.77
C PHE A 59 -2.01 6.62 6.25
N ILE A 60 -2.47 5.68 7.08
CA ILE A 60 -3.89 5.53 7.48
C ILE A 60 -4.80 5.30 6.24
N LEU A 61 -4.47 4.29 5.43
CA LEU A 61 -5.27 3.91 4.27
C LEU A 61 -6.34 2.87 4.60
N ASN A 62 -7.46 2.91 3.88
CA ASN A 62 -8.49 1.88 3.95
C ASN A 62 -8.06 0.62 3.19
N PHE A 63 -8.01 -0.52 3.87
CA PHE A 63 -7.66 -1.79 3.24
C PHE A 63 -8.84 -2.76 3.21
N VAL A 64 -8.97 -3.48 2.10
CA VAL A 64 -9.86 -4.64 1.97
C VAL A 64 -9.07 -5.91 1.81
N ALA A 65 -9.52 -6.97 2.46
CA ALA A 65 -9.04 -8.31 2.27
C ALA A 65 -9.71 -8.92 1.03
N LEU A 66 -8.89 -9.23 0.03
CA LEU A 66 -9.28 -9.96 -1.17
C LEU A 66 -8.48 -11.26 -1.28
N LYS A 67 -8.92 -12.17 -2.16
CA LYS A 67 -8.23 -13.45 -2.45
C LYS A 67 -6.74 -13.25 -2.76
N TRP A 68 -6.42 -12.17 -3.48
CA TRP A 68 -5.06 -11.85 -3.91
C TRP A 68 -4.26 -11.08 -2.84
N GLY A 69 -4.79 -10.96 -1.62
CA GLY A 69 -4.18 -10.31 -0.46
C GLY A 69 -4.75 -8.92 -0.17
N PRO A 70 -4.05 -8.12 0.66
CA PRO A 70 -4.52 -6.78 1.03
C PRO A 70 -4.52 -5.84 -0.17
N VAL A 71 -5.54 -4.98 -0.25
CA VAL A 71 -5.68 -3.96 -1.29
C VAL A 71 -6.08 -2.62 -0.67
N PRO A 72 -5.34 -1.52 -0.93
CA PRO A 72 -5.72 -0.18 -0.51
C PRO A 72 -6.94 0.27 -1.34
N TYR A 73 -8.13 0.17 -0.75
CA TYR A 73 -9.41 0.23 -1.45
C TYR A 73 -9.61 1.52 -2.24
N LYS A 74 -9.47 2.67 -1.59
CA LYS A 74 -9.67 3.98 -2.23
C LYS A 74 -8.62 4.29 -3.30
N ILE A 75 -7.37 3.84 -3.13
CA ILE A 75 -6.35 3.94 -4.17
C ILE A 75 -6.74 3.07 -5.38
N SER A 76 -7.28 1.87 -5.14
CA SER A 76 -7.76 0.99 -6.20
C SER A 76 -8.94 1.59 -6.97
N GLU A 77 -9.91 2.18 -6.28
CA GLU A 77 -11.03 2.91 -6.91
C GLU A 77 -10.50 4.08 -7.75
N PHE A 78 -9.62 4.91 -7.18
CA PHE A 78 -9.02 6.04 -7.87
C PHE A 78 -8.36 5.64 -9.20
N ILE A 79 -7.62 4.52 -9.22
CA ILE A 79 -6.99 4.00 -10.44
C ILE A 79 -8.06 3.48 -11.43
N ASN A 80 -9.10 2.79 -10.95
CA ASN A 80 -10.15 2.24 -11.80
C ASN A 80 -11.01 3.33 -12.45
N GLU A 81 -11.13 4.49 -11.80
CA GLU A 81 -11.84 5.67 -12.29
C GLU A 81 -10.95 6.60 -13.13
N ASN A 82 -9.78 6.13 -13.57
CA ASN A 82 -8.80 6.89 -14.36
C ASN A 82 -8.27 8.15 -13.64
N GLY A 83 -8.14 8.09 -12.32
CA GLY A 83 -7.54 9.14 -11.52
C GLY A 83 -6.09 9.44 -11.90
N THR A 84 -5.67 10.69 -11.77
CA THR A 84 -4.33 11.15 -12.16
C THR A 84 -3.45 11.45 -10.95
N PHE A 85 -2.21 10.96 -11.02
CA PHE A 85 -1.16 11.24 -10.04
C PHE A 85 -0.31 12.44 -10.48
N GLN A 86 0.28 13.14 -9.53
CA GLN A 86 1.11 14.31 -9.77
C GLN A 86 2.51 13.92 -10.29
N PHE A 87 3.14 12.87 -9.76
CA PHE A 87 4.56 12.58 -10.05
C PHE A 87 4.81 11.35 -10.93
N PHE A 88 3.78 10.57 -11.25
CA PHE A 88 3.92 9.41 -12.13
C PHE A 88 2.62 9.20 -12.92
N THR A 89 2.64 8.21 -13.81
CA THR A 89 1.48 7.82 -14.61
C THR A 89 1.32 6.30 -14.60
N TYR A 90 0.20 5.83 -15.14
CA TYR A 90 -0.01 4.42 -15.41
C TYR A 90 -0.72 4.23 -16.74
N SER A 91 -0.52 3.06 -17.34
CA SER A 91 -1.18 2.65 -18.58
C SER A 91 -1.83 1.28 -18.42
N VAL A 92 -2.98 1.13 -19.08
CA VAL A 92 -3.65 -0.16 -19.20
C VAL A 92 -3.03 -0.89 -20.38
N LEU A 93 -2.30 -1.98 -20.10
CA LEU A 93 -1.78 -2.86 -21.13
C LEU A 93 -2.93 -3.74 -21.63
N LYS A 94 -3.11 -3.77 -22.96
CA LYS A 94 -4.12 -4.61 -23.60
C LYS A 94 -3.91 -6.07 -23.22
N LYS A 95 -5.02 -6.79 -23.05
CA LYS A 95 -5.01 -8.22 -22.76
C LYS A 95 -4.32 -8.98 -23.90
N GLU A 96 -3.56 -10.01 -23.55
CA GLU A 96 -3.09 -11.00 -24.54
C GLU A 96 -4.20 -12.01 -24.87
N LYS A 97 -5.15 -12.24 -23.93
CA LYS A 97 -6.30 -13.15 -24.08
C LYS A 97 -7.57 -12.56 -23.45
N ASP A 98 -8.75 -12.88 -24.00
CA ASP A 98 -10.03 -12.31 -23.54
C ASP A 98 -10.33 -12.49 -22.04
N ASN A 99 -9.83 -13.58 -21.46
CA ASN A 99 -10.03 -13.93 -20.05
C ASN A 99 -9.00 -13.32 -19.08
N ASP A 100 -7.98 -12.63 -19.57
CA ASP A 100 -6.99 -12.01 -18.69
C ASP A 100 -7.55 -10.75 -18.03
N LEU A 101 -7.14 -10.49 -16.79
CA LEU A 101 -7.36 -9.19 -16.16
C LEU A 101 -6.43 -8.17 -16.81
N ASN A 102 -6.94 -6.96 -17.05
CA ASN A 102 -6.14 -5.85 -17.56
C ASN A 102 -4.91 -5.62 -16.66
N LYS A 103 -3.72 -5.64 -17.24
CA LYS A 103 -2.48 -5.31 -16.53
C LYS A 103 -2.32 -3.80 -16.51
N ILE A 104 -2.13 -3.22 -15.34
CA ILE A 104 -1.86 -1.78 -15.20
C ILE A 104 -0.39 -1.60 -14.82
N LEU A 105 0.35 -0.94 -15.70
CA LEU A 105 1.79 -0.65 -15.57
C LEU A 105 1.99 0.79 -15.10
N PHE A 106 2.77 0.98 -14.04
CA PHE A 106 3.13 2.30 -13.51
C PHE A 106 4.51 2.71 -14.07
N SER A 107 4.65 4.00 -14.37
CA SER A 107 5.90 4.57 -14.90
C SER A 107 6.05 6.04 -14.51
N PHE A 108 7.28 6.55 -14.56
CA PHE A 108 7.49 8.00 -14.49
C PHE A 108 6.76 8.73 -15.62
N LYS A 109 6.42 10.00 -15.41
CA LYS A 109 5.87 10.85 -16.49
C LYS A 109 6.92 11.20 -17.54
N ASN A 110 8.19 11.23 -17.13
CA ASN A 110 9.34 11.47 -17.99
C ASN A 110 10.48 10.51 -17.57
N LEU A 111 11.24 10.02 -18.55
CA LEU A 111 12.41 9.14 -18.34
C LEU A 111 13.72 9.93 -18.18
N SER A 112 13.66 11.23 -17.87
CA SER A 112 14.84 12.04 -17.58
C SER A 112 15.69 11.36 -16.50
N PRO A 113 17.02 11.30 -16.65
CA PRO A 113 17.90 10.69 -15.65
C PRO A 113 17.87 11.42 -14.30
N THR A 114 17.38 12.66 -14.26
CA THR A 114 17.21 13.47 -13.04
C THR A 114 15.79 13.47 -12.50
N TYR A 115 14.84 12.79 -13.15
CA TYR A 115 13.41 12.93 -12.82
C TYR A 115 13.13 12.57 -11.36
N PHE A 116 13.78 11.54 -10.84
CA PHE A 116 13.59 11.17 -9.44
C PHE A 116 14.14 12.26 -8.51
N GLU A 117 15.36 12.74 -8.76
CA GLU A 117 16.04 13.76 -7.96
C GLU A 117 15.29 15.11 -7.99
N ASP A 118 14.67 15.45 -9.12
CA ASP A 118 13.93 16.71 -9.30
C ASP A 118 12.60 16.74 -8.54
N TYR A 119 11.98 15.58 -8.28
CA TYR A 119 10.63 15.48 -7.74
C TYR A 119 10.52 14.78 -6.38
N PHE A 120 11.45 13.90 -6.05
CA PHE A 120 11.40 13.14 -4.80
C PHE A 120 11.92 13.98 -3.63
N ASN A 121 11.14 14.06 -2.55
CA ASN A 121 11.54 14.76 -1.33
C ASN A 121 11.52 13.81 -0.10
N TRP A 122 12.67 13.63 0.52
CA TRP A 122 12.85 12.83 1.74
C TRP A 122 12.19 13.43 2.99
N GLU A 123 11.88 14.73 3.01
CA GLU A 123 11.27 15.44 4.14
C GLU A 123 9.84 14.98 4.47
N TYR A 124 9.20 14.26 3.54
CA TYR A 124 7.90 13.63 3.77
C TYR A 124 7.96 12.42 4.73
N PHE A 125 9.16 11.93 5.06
CA PHE A 125 9.36 10.72 5.86
C PHE A 125 10.28 10.99 7.06
N SER A 126 9.89 10.50 8.22
CA SER A 126 10.79 10.38 9.38
C SER A 126 11.88 9.33 9.13
N GLU A 127 12.98 9.36 9.89
CA GLU A 127 14.08 8.39 9.72
C GLU A 127 13.62 6.92 9.82
N ASN A 128 12.69 6.64 10.73
CA ASN A 128 12.08 5.32 10.88
C ASN A 128 11.29 4.91 9.63
N GLU A 129 10.51 5.83 9.05
CA GLU A 129 9.77 5.57 7.81
C GLU A 129 10.69 5.41 6.61
N LYS A 130 11.80 6.15 6.54
CA LYS A 130 12.82 5.98 5.48
C LYS A 130 13.38 4.56 5.49
N LYS A 131 13.60 3.98 6.67
CA LYS A 131 14.04 2.59 6.81
C LYS A 131 12.98 1.61 6.29
N ILE A 132 11.72 1.75 6.74
CA ILE A 132 10.60 0.93 6.27
C ILE A 132 10.41 1.05 4.76
N LEU A 133 10.56 2.25 4.19
CA LEU A 133 10.43 2.51 2.76
C LEU A 133 11.45 1.72 1.92
N LYS A 134 12.71 1.69 2.39
CA LYS A 134 13.78 0.89 1.78
C LYS A 134 13.46 -0.60 1.88
N GLU A 135 13.14 -1.09 3.08
CA GLU A 135 12.79 -2.50 3.31
C GLU A 135 11.61 -2.96 2.44
N ALA A 136 10.57 -2.12 2.31
CA ALA A 136 9.41 -2.40 1.49
C ALA A 136 9.78 -2.49 0.00
N SER A 137 10.64 -1.60 -0.49
CA SER A 137 11.09 -1.63 -1.89
C SER A 137 11.89 -2.89 -2.18
N GLU A 138 12.83 -3.26 -1.30
CA GLU A 138 13.60 -4.49 -1.38
C GLU A 138 12.70 -5.73 -1.32
N TRP A 139 11.71 -5.70 -0.43
CA TRP A 139 10.71 -6.75 -0.30
C TRP A 139 9.91 -6.93 -1.59
N ILE A 140 9.48 -5.86 -2.27
CA ILE A 140 8.80 -5.99 -3.56
C ILE A 140 9.74 -6.57 -4.62
N LEU A 141 10.97 -6.04 -4.69
CA LEU A 141 11.91 -6.34 -5.75
C LEU A 141 12.58 -7.71 -5.59
N LYS A 142 12.51 -8.40 -4.45
CA LYS A 142 13.07 -9.76 -4.34
C LYS A 142 12.20 -10.84 -5.02
N PHE A 143 10.91 -10.58 -5.24
CA PHE A 143 10.02 -11.58 -5.85
C PHE A 143 10.13 -11.58 -7.37
N LYS A 144 9.99 -12.78 -7.97
CA LYS A 144 10.03 -12.97 -9.43
C LYS A 144 8.72 -12.59 -10.11
N ASN A 145 7.59 -12.75 -9.42
CA ASN A 145 6.26 -12.45 -9.94
C ASN A 145 5.31 -12.08 -8.80
N THR A 146 4.14 -11.54 -9.17
CA THR A 146 3.12 -11.07 -8.23
C THR A 146 2.41 -12.17 -7.46
N ASN A 147 2.47 -13.43 -7.93
CA ASN A 147 1.87 -14.56 -7.21
C ASN A 147 2.69 -14.87 -5.96
N LEU A 148 4.00 -15.04 -6.11
CA LEU A 148 4.91 -15.26 -4.98
C LEU A 148 4.88 -14.11 -3.97
N LEU A 149 4.75 -12.88 -4.47
CA LEU A 149 4.58 -11.70 -3.62
C LEU A 149 3.25 -11.74 -2.85
N SER A 150 2.16 -12.17 -3.50
CA SER A 150 0.84 -12.29 -2.87
C SER A 150 0.85 -13.39 -1.81
N ASP A 151 1.38 -14.57 -2.13
CA ASP A 151 1.54 -15.68 -1.19
C ASP A 151 2.37 -15.29 0.03
N ASN A 152 3.41 -14.47 -0.17
CA ASN A 152 4.18 -13.95 0.96
C ASN A 152 3.37 -12.96 1.80
N SER A 153 2.62 -12.04 1.18
CA SER A 153 1.73 -11.12 1.92
C SER A 153 0.69 -11.88 2.75
N HIS A 154 0.16 -12.98 2.21
CA HIS A 154 -0.79 -13.84 2.92
C HIS A 154 -0.20 -14.47 4.18
N ARG A 155 1.07 -14.86 4.11
CA ARG A 155 1.78 -15.50 5.23
C ARG A 155 2.18 -14.55 6.35
N ILE A 156 2.48 -13.29 6.05
CA ILE A 156 3.07 -12.36 7.03
C ILE A 156 2.06 -11.39 7.66
N MET A 157 0.87 -11.23 7.06
CA MET A 157 -0.15 -10.26 7.49
C MET A 157 -1.37 -10.98 8.08
N LYS A 158 -1.35 -11.15 9.40
CA LYS A 158 -2.40 -11.80 10.19
C LYS A 158 -3.74 -11.07 10.12
N SER A 159 -3.72 -9.74 10.08
CA SER A 159 -4.93 -8.93 9.91
C SER A 159 -5.65 -9.23 8.61
N TRP A 160 -4.90 -9.38 7.50
CA TRP A 160 -5.48 -9.80 6.23
C TRP A 160 -6.03 -11.22 6.32
N GLU A 161 -5.29 -12.16 6.91
CA GLU A 161 -5.71 -13.56 7.07
C GLU A 161 -7.06 -13.65 7.79
N LYS A 162 -7.16 -13.01 8.97
CA LYS A 162 -8.39 -12.97 9.77
C LYS A 162 -9.57 -12.33 9.04
N ALA A 163 -9.31 -11.24 8.32
CA ALA A 163 -10.34 -10.57 7.54
C ALA A 163 -10.79 -11.40 6.34
N TRP A 164 -9.88 -12.13 5.70
CA TRP A 164 -10.17 -13.01 4.57
C TRP A 164 -10.95 -14.25 5.00
N GLU A 165 -10.58 -14.89 6.12
CA GLU A 165 -11.36 -15.98 6.75
C GLU A 165 -12.81 -15.54 6.97
N LYS A 166 -13.00 -14.38 7.59
CA LYS A 166 -14.32 -13.79 7.83
C LYS A 166 -15.07 -13.51 6.52
N ALA A 167 -14.39 -13.08 5.47
CA ALA A 167 -15.02 -12.87 4.16
C ALA A 167 -15.55 -14.19 3.59
N VAL A 168 -14.75 -15.26 3.64
CA VAL A 168 -15.13 -16.59 3.16
C VAL A 168 -16.28 -17.18 3.97
N GLU A 169 -16.21 -17.15 5.29
CA GLU A 169 -17.27 -17.66 6.19
C GLU A 169 -18.62 -17.00 5.91
N ASN A 170 -18.61 -15.69 5.65
CA ASN A 170 -19.82 -14.91 5.38
C ASN A 170 -20.20 -14.86 3.89
N SER A 171 -19.56 -15.66 3.03
CA SER A 171 -19.77 -15.64 1.57
C SER A 171 -19.65 -14.25 0.94
N LYS A 172 -18.77 -13.40 1.48
CA LYS A 172 -18.47 -12.05 0.98
C LYS A 172 -17.26 -12.08 0.06
N LYS A 173 -17.26 -11.22 -0.97
CA LYS A 173 -16.11 -11.07 -1.88
C LYS A 173 -14.90 -10.40 -1.22
N SER A 174 -15.15 -9.57 -0.21
CA SER A 174 -14.11 -8.82 0.53
C SER A 174 -14.63 -8.33 1.87
N VAL A 175 -13.72 -8.02 2.79
CA VAL A 175 -14.00 -7.40 4.09
C VAL A 175 -12.96 -6.31 4.36
N PHE A 176 -13.39 -5.15 4.85
CA PHE A 176 -12.48 -4.09 5.31
C PHE A 176 -11.73 -4.51 6.58
N PHE A 177 -10.49 -4.08 6.70
CA PHE A 177 -9.64 -4.42 7.84
C PHE A 177 -8.54 -3.37 8.07
N ASP A 178 -7.96 -3.38 9.25
CA ASP A 178 -6.80 -2.58 9.66
C ASP A 178 -5.66 -3.51 10.15
N PHE A 179 -4.44 -3.00 10.36
CA PHE A 179 -3.30 -3.83 10.81
C PHE A 179 -3.20 -3.94 12.35
N SER A 180 -4.34 -3.88 13.05
CA SER A 180 -4.33 -3.94 14.51
C SER A 180 -3.87 -5.28 15.08
N TYR A 181 -3.95 -6.38 14.30
CA TYR A 181 -3.40 -7.67 14.73
C TYR A 181 -1.87 -7.72 14.69
N GLU A 182 -1.23 -6.74 14.06
CA GLU A 182 0.23 -6.63 13.97
C GLU A 182 0.85 -5.63 14.92
N ILE A 183 0.06 -4.91 15.73
CA ILE A 183 0.57 -3.98 16.74
C ILE A 183 1.70 -4.64 17.54
N GLY A 184 2.85 -3.96 17.57
CA GLY A 184 4.12 -4.51 18.02
C GLY A 184 4.26 -4.72 19.53
N ILE A 185 3.35 -4.15 20.32
CA ILE A 185 3.39 -4.24 21.77
C ILE A 185 2.71 -5.51 22.30
N PRO A 186 3.21 -6.11 23.40
CA PRO A 186 2.59 -7.28 24.01
C PRO A 186 1.16 -6.99 24.49
N LYS A 187 0.28 -8.00 24.43
CA LYS A 187 -1.08 -7.90 25.02
C LYS A 187 -1.10 -7.74 26.54
N THR A 188 0.02 -8.04 27.19
CA THR A 188 0.22 -7.89 28.63
C THR A 188 0.71 -6.50 29.01
N ASP A 189 1.05 -5.68 28.02
CA ASP A 189 1.43 -4.28 28.23
C ASP A 189 0.23 -3.49 28.76
N GLU A 190 0.46 -2.64 29.76
CA GLU A 190 -0.62 -1.90 30.42
C GLU A 190 -1.32 -0.92 29.47
N ASP A 191 -0.59 -0.42 28.47
CA ASP A 191 -1.09 0.53 27.48
C ASP A 191 -1.70 -0.16 26.25
N TYR A 192 -1.72 -1.50 26.20
CA TYR A 192 -2.13 -2.26 25.00
C TYR A 192 -3.51 -1.88 24.49
N GLU A 193 -4.50 -1.87 25.38
CA GLU A 193 -5.88 -1.57 25.00
C GLU A 193 -6.06 -0.12 24.57
N GLU A 194 -5.31 0.82 25.16
CA GLU A 194 -5.34 2.23 24.78
C GLU A 194 -4.74 2.44 23.40
N ILE A 195 -3.55 1.90 23.15
CA ILE A 195 -2.86 1.97 21.85
C ILE A 195 -3.70 1.30 20.76
N LEU A 196 -4.26 0.12 21.03
CA LEU A 196 -5.15 -0.58 20.11
C LEU A 196 -6.40 0.25 19.77
N LYS A 197 -6.96 0.94 20.77
CA LYS A 197 -8.12 1.81 20.60
C LYS A 197 -7.76 3.03 19.73
N LEU A 198 -6.65 3.71 20.01
CA LEU A 198 -6.18 4.86 19.23
C LEU A 198 -5.94 4.48 17.76
N TYR A 199 -5.20 3.40 17.54
CA TYR A 199 -4.94 2.84 16.21
C TYR A 199 -6.24 2.61 15.41
N LYS A 200 -7.25 2.01 16.05
CA LYS A 200 -8.55 1.74 15.41
C LYS A 200 -9.39 2.99 15.17
N ILE A 201 -9.31 3.99 16.05
CA ILE A 201 -10.04 5.26 15.88
C ILE A 201 -9.56 5.99 14.62
N GLU A 202 -8.25 6.07 14.44
CA GLU A 202 -7.64 6.70 13.26
C GLU A 202 -8.10 6.02 11.96
N CYS A 203 -8.24 4.70 11.98
CA CYS A 203 -8.81 3.94 10.87
C CYS A 203 -10.31 4.23 10.61
N LYS A 204 -11.14 4.23 11.66
CA LYS A 204 -12.61 4.38 11.52
C LYS A 204 -13.04 5.70 10.90
N ASN A 205 -12.33 6.79 11.23
CA ASN A 205 -12.62 8.10 10.66
C ASN A 205 -12.48 8.14 9.12
N ASN A 206 -11.73 7.19 8.53
CA ASN A 206 -11.60 7.05 7.08
C ASN A 206 -12.61 6.06 6.45
N TYR A 207 -13.31 5.24 7.25
CA TYR A 207 -14.30 4.27 6.77
C TYR A 207 -15.74 4.81 6.72
N GLU A 208 -16.07 5.86 7.47
CA GLU A 208 -17.41 6.48 7.52
C GLU A 208 -17.63 7.53 6.41
N LEU A 209 -17.33 7.16 5.16
CA LEU A 209 -17.56 7.99 3.97
C LEU A 209 -18.50 7.35 2.97
#